data_AF-A0A6L6CHX5-F1
#
_entry.id   AF-A0A6L6CHX5-F1
#
_cell.length_a   1.000
_cell.length_b   1.000
_cell.length_c   1.000
_cell.angle_alpha   90.00
_cell.angle_beta   90.00
_cell.angle_gamma   90.00
#
_symmetry.space_group_name_H-M   'P 1'
#
loop_
_entity.id
_entity.type
_entity.pdbx_description
1 polymer ?
#
loop_
_entity_poly.entity_id
_entity_poly.type
_entity_poly.pdbx_seq_one_letter_code
_entity_poly.pdbx_strand_id
1 'polypeptide(L)'
;MNKKMSYPRELKKQILALEQSLVTLLNDPEQEVTGNAAVVMDTVIDSARAIFPDHPTILQVQSPTEWTLWTGSPMRAADALLIVQQINAIVGPFPAAVG
;
A
#
# COMPACT_ATOMS: atom_id res chain seq x y z
N MET A 1 1.54 19.46 -22.80
CA MET A 1 0.18 19.39 -22.20
C MET A 1 0.29 18.67 -20.86
N ASN A 2 0.31 19.42 -19.74
CA ASN A 2 0.30 18.81 -18.40
C ASN A 2 -1.10 18.26 -18.13
N LYS A 3 -1.27 16.95 -18.28
CA LYS A 3 -2.48 16.24 -17.85
C LYS A 3 -2.53 16.36 -16.33
N LYS A 4 -3.38 17.24 -15.78
CA LYS A 4 -3.68 17.22 -14.35
C LYS A 4 -4.16 15.81 -14.03
N MET A 5 -3.32 15.03 -13.35
CA MET A 5 -3.71 13.71 -12.88
C MET A 5 -4.89 13.92 -11.93
N SER A 6 -6.05 13.36 -12.29
CA SER A 6 -7.20 13.33 -11.39
C SER A 6 -6.77 12.59 -10.12
N TYR A 7 -7.17 13.12 -8.96
CA TYR A 7 -6.82 12.50 -7.68
C TYR A 7 -7.29 11.03 -7.64
N PRO A 8 -6.42 10.07 -7.27
CA PRO A 8 -6.74 8.64 -7.34
C PRO A 8 -7.63 8.19 -6.17
N ARG A 9 -8.91 8.55 -6.22
CA ARG A 9 -9.89 8.30 -5.13
C ARG A 9 -10.01 6.82 -4.76
N GLU A 10 -10.01 5.93 -5.74
CA GLU A 10 -10.16 4.49 -5.48
C GLU A 10 -8.92 3.90 -4.81
N LEU A 11 -7.72 4.24 -5.29
CA LEU A 11 -6.47 3.85 -4.62
C LEU A 11 -6.45 4.36 -3.17
N LYS A 12 -6.85 5.62 -2.93
CA LYS A 12 -6.91 6.16 -1.57
C LYS A 12 -7.82 5.35 -0.66
N LYS A 13 -9.02 4.97 -1.13
CA LYS A 13 -9.95 4.13 -0.35
C LYS A 13 -9.34 2.77 -0.04
N GLN A 14 -8.70 2.13 -1.02
CA GLN A 14 -8.05 0.83 -0.83
C GLN A 14 -6.92 0.90 0.19
N ILE A 15 -6.07 1.94 0.11
CA ILE A 15 -5.00 2.18 1.09
C ILE A 15 -5.57 2.33 2.50
N LEU A 16 -6.60 3.15 2.69
CA LEU A 16 -7.20 3.36 4.01
C LEU A 16 -7.84 2.09 4.58
N ALA A 17 -8.50 1.29 3.74
CA ALA A 17 -9.08 0.01 4.16
C ALA A 17 -7.99 -1.01 4.55
N LEU A 18 -6.89 -1.05 3.78
CA LEU A 18 -5.75 -1.92 4.06
C LEU A 18 -5.01 -1.50 5.33
N GLU A 19 -4.79 -0.18 5.50
CA GLU A 19 -4.17 0.39 6.71
C GLU A 19 -4.98 0.00 7.96
N GLN A 20 -6.30 0.17 7.93
CA GLN A 20 -7.18 -0.22 9.04
C GLN A 20 -7.13 -1.72 9.34
N SER A 21 -7.05 -2.56 8.29
CA SER A 21 -6.95 -4.01 8.45
C SER A 21 -5.62 -4.41 9.09
N LEU A 22 -4.51 -3.83 8.62
CA LEU A 22 -3.18 -4.07 9.18
C LEU A 22 -3.05 -3.58 10.63
N VAL A 23 -3.60 -2.41 10.96
CA VAL A 23 -3.67 -1.92 12.35
C VAL A 23 -4.43 -2.90 13.24
N THR A 24 -5.49 -3.53 12.73
CA THR A 24 -6.26 -4.53 13.48
C THR A 24 -5.44 -5.80 13.73
N LEU A 25 -4.61 -6.20 12.75
CA LEU A 25 -3.72 -7.36 12.87
C LEU A 25 -2.58 -7.13 13.86
N LEU A 26 -2.12 -5.89 14.04
CA LEU A 26 -1.06 -5.54 15.01
C LEU A 26 -1.41 -5.73 16.48
N ASN A 27 -2.65 -6.11 16.80
CA ASN A 27 -2.95 -6.62 18.14
C ASN A 27 -2.17 -7.92 18.46
N ASP A 28 -1.65 -8.60 17.44
CA ASP A 28 -0.69 -9.70 17.57
C ASP A 28 0.64 -9.32 16.86
N PRO A 29 1.76 -9.18 17.60
CA PRO A 29 3.04 -8.78 17.04
C PRO A 29 3.68 -9.82 16.11
N GLU A 30 3.27 -11.09 16.19
CA GLU A 30 3.76 -12.16 15.32
C GLU A 30 2.88 -12.37 14.09
N GLN A 31 1.85 -11.54 13.91
CA GLN A 31 0.93 -11.69 12.79
C GLN A 31 1.60 -11.39 11.45
N GLU A 32 1.49 -12.34 10.54
CA GLU A 32 2.08 -12.27 9.20
C GLU A 32 1.02 -11.95 8.13
N VAL A 33 1.47 -11.29 7.06
CA VAL A 33 0.67 -11.01 5.86
C VAL A 33 0.86 -12.16 4.87
N THR A 34 -0.12 -13.06 4.82
CA THR A 34 -0.09 -14.26 3.98
C THR A 34 -1.39 -14.45 3.19
N GLY A 35 -1.36 -15.38 2.23
CA GLY A 35 -2.53 -15.77 1.43
C GLY A 35 -3.20 -14.57 0.76
N ASN A 36 -4.52 -14.44 0.95
CA ASN A 36 -5.29 -13.36 0.33
C ASN A 36 -4.86 -11.95 0.77
N ALA A 37 -4.33 -11.80 2.00
CA ALA A 37 -3.87 -10.50 2.49
C ALA A 37 -2.65 -10.01 1.70
N ALA A 38 -1.73 -10.91 1.35
CA ALA A 38 -0.58 -10.61 0.49
C ALA A 38 -1.04 -10.13 -0.89
N VAL A 39 -1.98 -10.85 -1.52
CA VAL A 39 -2.51 -10.51 -2.86
C VAL A 39 -3.22 -9.14 -2.88
N VAL A 40 -4.01 -8.84 -1.84
CA VAL A 40 -4.66 -7.53 -1.72
C VAL A 40 -3.63 -6.41 -1.61
N MET A 41 -2.57 -6.62 -0.83
CA MET A 41 -1.50 -5.64 -0.69
C MET A 41 -0.69 -5.48 -1.98
N ASP A 42 -0.38 -6.56 -2.70
CA ASP A 42 0.25 -6.50 -4.02
C ASP A 42 -0.58 -5.63 -4.99
N THR A 43 -1.90 -5.81 -4.98
CA THR A 43 -2.83 -5.04 -5.83
C THR A 43 -2.76 -3.54 -5.53
N VAL A 44 -2.66 -3.16 -4.25
CA VAL A 44 -2.52 -1.76 -3.83
C VAL A 44 -1.17 -1.19 -4.28
N ILE A 45 -0.09 -1.97 -4.12
CA ILE A 45 1.26 -1.59 -4.54
C ILE A 45 1.32 -1.41 -6.05
N ASP A 46 0.77 -2.32 -6.83
CA ASP A 46 0.75 -2.24 -8.29
C ASP A 46 -0.10 -1.05 -8.78
N SER A 47 -1.21 -0.77 -8.10
CA SER A 47 -2.01 0.43 -8.37
C SER A 47 -1.22 1.72 -8.07
N ALA A 48 -0.44 1.73 -6.99
CA ALA A 48 0.43 2.85 -6.65
C ALA A 48 1.58 3.00 -7.67
N ARG A 49 2.21 1.91 -8.12
CA ARG A 49 3.23 1.88 -9.18
C ARG A 49 2.68 2.42 -10.51
N ALA A 50 1.43 2.11 -10.86
CA ALA A 50 0.79 2.61 -12.07
C ALA A 50 0.50 4.12 -12.03
N ILE A 51 0.17 4.68 -10.85
CA ILE A 51 -0.18 6.10 -10.70
C ILE A 51 1.05 6.97 -10.41
N PHE A 52 2.04 6.44 -9.69
CA PHE A 52 3.26 7.15 -9.28
C PHE A 52 4.52 6.39 -9.72
N PRO A 53 4.70 6.13 -11.03
CA PRO A 53 5.77 5.28 -11.53
C PRO A 53 7.18 5.83 -11.24
N ASP A 54 7.33 7.16 -11.14
CA ASP A 54 8.62 7.81 -10.94
C ASP A 54 8.91 8.16 -9.47
N HIS A 55 8.00 7.81 -8.54
CA HIS A 55 8.20 8.16 -7.13
C HIS A 55 9.25 7.23 -6.50
N PRO A 56 10.35 7.76 -5.92
CA PRO A 56 11.49 6.95 -5.48
C PRO A 56 11.11 5.88 -4.45
N THR A 57 10.22 6.22 -3.52
CA THR A 57 9.70 5.25 -2.55
C THR A 57 8.92 4.13 -3.22
N ILE A 58 8.04 4.43 -4.19
CA ILE A 58 7.20 3.42 -4.86
C ILE A 58 8.05 2.44 -5.67
N LEU A 59 9.13 2.92 -6.29
CA LEU A 59 10.09 2.09 -7.02
C LEU A 59 10.83 1.10 -6.13
N GLN A 60 10.96 1.38 -4.83
CA GLN A 60 11.67 0.53 -3.87
C GLN A 60 10.75 -0.35 -3.03
N VAL A 61 9.43 -0.14 -3.11
CA VAL A 61 8.47 -0.99 -2.38
C VAL A 61 8.50 -2.39 -2.96
N GLN A 62 8.83 -3.36 -2.13
CA GLN A 62 8.70 -4.78 -2.44
C GLN A 62 7.32 -5.28 -1.97
N SER A 63 6.65 -6.05 -2.82
CA SER A 63 5.34 -6.60 -2.50
C SER A 63 5.46 -7.79 -1.53
N PRO A 64 4.46 -8.08 -0.67
CA PRO A 64 4.51 -9.24 0.24
C PRO A 64 4.77 -10.56 -0.47
N THR A 65 4.20 -10.75 -1.67
CA THR A 65 4.45 -11.96 -2.46
C THR A 65 5.88 -12.00 -2.98
N GLU A 66 6.40 -10.89 -3.52
CA GLU A 66 7.82 -10.79 -3.91
C GLU A 66 8.73 -11.07 -2.70
N TRP A 67 8.46 -10.45 -1.56
CA TRP A 67 9.24 -10.64 -0.33
C TRP A 67 9.27 -12.10 0.11
N THR A 68 8.12 -12.77 0.13
CA THR A 68 8.02 -14.18 0.54
C THR A 68 8.78 -15.09 -0.42
N LEU A 69 8.72 -14.81 -1.73
CA LEU A 69 9.48 -15.55 -2.75
C LEU A 69 10.99 -15.36 -2.60
N TRP A 70 11.45 -14.16 -2.23
CA TRP A 70 12.87 -13.84 -2.09
C TRP A 70 13.47 -14.34 -0.78
N THR A 71 12.74 -14.25 0.32
CA THR A 71 13.25 -14.53 1.67
C THR A 71 12.84 -15.90 2.20
N GLY A 72 11.84 -16.54 1.58
CA GLY A 72 11.22 -17.76 2.09
C GLY A 72 10.38 -17.55 3.36
N SER A 73 10.23 -16.30 3.82
CA SER A 73 9.51 -15.94 5.05
C SER A 73 8.43 -14.91 4.75
N PRO A 74 7.22 -15.04 5.35
CA PRO A 74 6.19 -14.04 5.21
C PRO A 74 6.61 -12.66 5.74
N MET A 75 5.99 -11.61 5.20
CA MET A 75 6.14 -10.25 5.71
C MET A 75 5.32 -10.07 6.99
N ARG A 76 5.89 -9.42 8.01
CA ARG A 76 5.15 -9.09 9.23
C ARG A 76 4.14 -7.98 8.97
N ALA A 77 3.01 -8.01 9.68
CA ALA A 77 1.97 -6.98 9.57
C ALA A 77 2.50 -5.56 9.88
N ALA A 78 3.50 -5.44 10.76
CA ALA A 78 4.14 -4.15 11.10
C ALA A 78 4.92 -3.56 9.92
N ASP A 79 5.71 -4.38 9.24
CA ASP A 79 6.47 -3.97 8.06
C ASP A 79 5.52 -3.61 6.92
N ALA A 80 4.46 -4.40 6.75
CA ALA A 80 3.41 -4.13 5.79
C ALA A 80 2.68 -2.81 6.06
N LEU A 81 2.34 -2.53 7.32
CA LEU A 81 1.68 -1.27 7.71
C LEU A 81 2.57 -0.08 7.40
N LEU A 82 3.87 -0.16 7.71
CA LEU A 82 4.82 0.90 7.41
C LEU A 82 4.82 1.22 5.91
N ILE A 83 4.88 0.20 5.05
CA ILE A 83 4.82 0.37 3.59
C ILE A 83 3.53 1.07 3.18
N VAL A 84 2.38 0.60 3.68
CA VAL A 84 1.07 1.17 3.33
C VAL A 84 0.95 2.63 3.77
N GLN A 85 1.48 3.00 4.93
CA GLN A 85 1.52 4.38 5.41
C GLN A 85 2.40 5.29 4.54
N GLN A 86 3.54 4.79 4.05
CA GLN A 86 4.37 5.55 3.12
C GLN A 86 3.63 5.79 1.78
N ILE A 87 2.96 4.77 1.25
CA ILE A 87 2.12 4.93 0.04
C ILE A 87 0.99 5.94 0.30
N ASN A 88 0.36 5.87 1.48
CA ASN A 88 -0.71 6.78 1.88
C ASN A 88 -0.26 8.24 1.91
N ALA A 89 0.96 8.50 2.42
CA ALA A 89 1.55 9.83 2.47
C ALA A 89 1.83 10.38 1.06
N ILE A 90 2.26 9.55 0.13
CA ILE A 90 2.52 9.92 -1.28
C ILE A 90 1.22 10.29 -1.99
N VAL A 91 0.15 9.49 -1.81
CA VAL A 91 -1.17 9.78 -2.38
C VAL A 91 -1.75 11.08 -1.80
N GLY A 92 -1.46 11.36 -0.53
CA GLY A 92 -1.94 12.55 0.15
C GLY A 92 -3.42 12.48 0.54
N PRO A 93 -3.95 13.51 1.23
CA PRO A 93 -5.34 13.55 1.69
C PRO A 93 -6.32 13.67 0.51
N PHE A 94 -7.59 13.33 0.76
CA PHE A 94 -8.64 13.63 -0.22
C PHE A 94 -8.66 15.13 -0.52
N PRO A 95 -8.77 15.54 -1.80
CA PRO A 95 -8.92 16.94 -2.12
C PRO A 95 -10.22 17.45 -1.51
N ALA A 96 -10.19 18.66 -0.97
CA ALA A 96 -11.38 19.33 -0.45
C ALA A 96 -12.49 19.28 -1.51
N ALA A 97 -13.70 18.90 -1.11
CA ALA A 97 -14.86 19.02 -1.98
C ALA A 97 -15.07 20.51 -2.24
N VAL A 98 -14.75 20.96 -3.45
CA VAL A 98 -15.15 22.29 -3.90
C VAL A 98 -16.65 22.16 -4.20
N GLY A 99 -17.46 22.62 -3.26
CA GLY A 99 -18.91 22.79 -3.44
C GLY A 99 -19.23 23.99 -4.31
#